data_AF-D8RXU7-F1
#
_entry.id   AF-D8RXU7-F1
#
_cell.length_a   1.000
_cell.length_b   1.000
_cell.length_c   1.000
_cell.angle_alpha   90.00
_cell.angle_beta   90.00
_cell.angle_gamma   90.00
#
_symmetry.space_group_name_H-M   'P 1'
#
loop_
_entity.id
_entity.type
_entity.pdbx_description
1 polymer ?
#
loop_
_entity_poly.entity_id
_entity_poly.type
_entity_poly.pdbx_seq_one_letter_code
_entity_poly.pdbx_strand_id
1 'polypeptide(L)' 'AEVAKHKSATDCWFIINGKVYDVTNFLVDHPGGEDALLAVAGKDASQDFEEVGHSDSAKEQMEQFLVG' A
#
# COMPACT_ATOMS: atom_id res chain seq x y z
N ALA A 1 9.75 -1.71 11.90
CA ALA A 1 11.11 -2.28 11.71
C ALA A 1 11.15 -3.28 10.57
N GLU A 2 10.12 -4.12 10.40
CA GLU A 2 10.04 -5.06 9.27
C GLU A 2 9.60 -4.40 7.96
N VAL A 3 8.47 -3.66 7.96
CA VAL A 3 7.91 -2.99 6.78
C VAL A 3 8.95 -2.18 5.98
N ALA A 4 9.85 -1.46 6.66
CA ALA A 4 10.91 -0.65 6.02
C ALA A 4 11.89 -1.43 5.12
N LYS A 5 11.91 -2.76 5.19
CA LYS A 5 12.70 -3.63 4.31
C LYS A 5 12.01 -3.89 2.96
N HIS A 6 10.67 -3.85 2.95
CA HIS A 6 9.81 -4.18 1.81
C HIS A 6 9.52 -2.92 0.97
N LYS A 7 10.53 -2.47 0.22
CA LYS A 7 10.53 -1.17 -0.49
C LYS A 7 10.85 -1.25 -1.98
N SER A 8 10.53 -2.37 -2.63
CA SER A 8 10.87 -2.61 -4.04
C SER A 8 9.69 -3.14 -4.84
N ALA A 9 9.76 -3.08 -6.16
CA ALA A 9 8.68 -3.55 -7.04
C ALA A 9 8.41 -5.07 -6.95
N THR A 10 9.34 -5.84 -6.36
CA THR A 10 9.15 -7.28 -6.11
C THR A 10 8.88 -7.59 -4.64
N ASP A 11 8.79 -6.57 -3.80
CA ASP A 11 8.62 -6.69 -2.35
C ASP A 11 8.18 -5.33 -1.79
N CYS A 12 6.88 -5.04 -1.83
CA CYS A 12 6.31 -3.70 -1.59
C CYS A 12 5.24 -3.75 -0.50
N TRP A 13 5.59 -3.31 0.70
CA TRP A 13 4.66 -3.24 1.83
C TRP A 13 4.55 -1.81 2.36
N PHE A 14 3.42 -1.47 2.98
CA PHE A 14 3.27 -0.22 3.72
C PHE A 14 2.23 -0.35 4.83
N ILE A 15 2.14 0.68 5.67
CA ILE A 15 1.20 0.75 6.77
C ILE A 15 0.09 1.72 6.42
N ILE A 16 -1.17 1.31 6.56
CA ILE A 16 -2.35 2.18 6.52
C ILE A 16 -3.14 2.00 7.81
N ASN A 17 -3.33 3.08 8.56
CA ASN A 17 -4.07 3.11 9.82
C ASN A 17 -3.59 2.06 10.83
N GLY A 18 -2.26 1.86 10.91
CA GLY A 18 -1.62 0.91 11.81
C GLY A 18 -1.65 -0.56 11.38
N LYS A 19 -2.28 -0.88 10.25
CA LYS A 19 -2.30 -2.20 9.62
C LYS A 19 -1.25 -2.30 8.51
N VAL A 20 -0.64 -3.46 8.33
CA VAL A 20 0.41 -3.73 7.33
C VAL A 20 -0.19 -4.42 6.10
N TYR A 21 0.12 -3.90 4.91
CA TYR A 21 -0.37 -4.43 3.65
C TYR A 21 0.78 -4.83 2.74
N ASP A 22 0.70 -6.02 2.14
CA ASP A 22 1.56 -6.47 1.05
C ASP A 22 0.85 -6.28 -0.28
N VAL A 23 1.26 -5.26 -1.03
CA VAL A 23 0.68 -4.94 -2.34
C VAL A 23 1.57 -5.35 -3.52
N THR A 24 2.56 -6.21 -3.29
CA THR A 24 3.54 -6.61 -4.32
C THR A 24 2.87 -7.08 -5.60
N ASN A 25 1.78 -7.84 -5.49
CA ASN A 25 1.03 -8.36 -6.65
C ASN A 25 0.01 -7.37 -7.22
N PHE A 26 -0.17 -6.20 -6.61
CA PHE A 26 -1.17 -5.20 -7.00
C PHE A 26 -0.56 -3.98 -7.70
N LEU A 27 0.77 -3.87 -7.77
CA LEU A 27 1.47 -2.71 -8.33
C LEU A 27 0.96 -2.30 -9.72
N VAL A 28 0.78 -3.28 -10.62
CA VAL A 28 0.33 -3.05 -12.01
C VAL A 28 -1.17 -2.81 -12.14
N ASP A 29 -1.95 -3.28 -11.16
CA ASP A 29 -3.41 -3.17 -11.14
C ASP A 29 -3.88 -1.92 -10.40
N HIS A 30 -2.97 -1.20 -9.73
CA HIS A 30 -3.28 0.01 -9.00
C HIS A 30 -3.68 1.16 -9.96
N PRO A 31 -4.92 1.68 -9.87
CA PRO A 31 -5.37 2.75 -10.78
C PRO A 31 -4.56 4.04 -10.68
N GLY A 32 -3.93 4.31 -9.52
CA GLY A 32 -3.03 5.45 -9.32
C GLY A 32 -1.62 5.25 -9.88
N GLY A 33 -1.34 4.09 -10.48
CA GLY A 33 -0.03 3.72 -11.03
C GLY A 33 0.91 3.10 -10.00
N GLU A 34 1.89 2.33 -10.49
CA GLU A 34 2.90 1.65 -9.65
C GLU A 34 3.80 2.64 -8.91
N ASP A 35 4.17 3.75 -9.55
CA ASP A 35 5.06 4.76 -8.98
C ASP A 35 4.51 5.37 -7.68
N ALA A 36 3.18 5.52 -7.59
CA ALA A 36 2.51 6.02 -6.40
C ALA A 36 2.71 5.07 -5.20
N LEU A 37 2.64 3.76 -5.42
CA LEU A 37 2.86 2.76 -4.37
C LEU A 37 4.35 2.67 -4.01
N LEU A 38 5.23 2.71 -5.01
CA LEU A 38 6.68 2.65 -4.79
C LEU A 38 7.22 3.87 -4.03
N ALA A 39 6.61 5.04 -4.20
CA ALA A 39 6.98 6.25 -3.46
C ALA A 39 6.82 6.12 -1.94
N VAL A 40 5.84 5.32 -1.51
CA VAL A 40 5.49 5.08 -0.10
C VAL A 40 5.88 3.69 0.42
N ALA A 41 6.52 2.87 -0.42
CA ALA A 41 6.94 1.54 -0.06
C ALA A 41 7.89 1.55 1.15
N GLY A 42 7.64 0.66 2.10
CA GLY A 42 8.32 0.53 3.36
C GLY A 42 7.97 1.58 4.42
N LYS A 43 6.92 2.39 4.22
CA LYS A 43 6.55 3.51 5.10
C LYS A 43 5.11 3.38 5.62
N ASP A 44 4.76 4.26 6.54
CA ASP A 44 3.36 4.57 6.85
C ASP A 44 2.84 5.54 5.79
N ALA A 45 1.82 5.11 5.06
CA ALA A 45 1.19 5.83 3.96
C ALA A 45 -0.26 6.24 4.30
N SER A 46 -0.63 6.22 5.59
CA SER A 46 -2.00 6.50 6.02
C SER A 46 -2.48 7.89 5.57
N GLN A 47 -1.59 8.89 5.67
CA GLN A 47 -1.92 10.25 5.24
C GLN A 47 -2.10 10.33 3.72
N ASP A 48 -1.15 9.79 2.94
CA ASP A 48 -1.21 9.77 1.48
C ASP A 48 -2.50 9.09 0.99
N PHE A 49 -2.87 7.97 1.61
CA PHE A 49 -4.06 7.20 1.25
C PHE A 49 -5.37 7.96 1.49
N GLU A 50 -5.49 8.68 2.61
CA GLU A 50 -6.66 9.51 2.92
C GLU A 50 -6.70 10.79 2.08
N GLU A 51 -5.56 11.42 1.80
CA GLU A 51 -5.48 12.63 0.95
C GLU A 51 -5.90 12.35 -0.50
N VAL A 52 -5.58 11.17 -1.03
CA VAL A 52 -6.03 10.74 -2.37
C VAL A 52 -7.54 10.53 -2.42
N GLY A 53 -8.19 10.19 -1.30
CA GLY A 53 -9.64 10.01 -1.25
C GLY A 53 -10.13 8.73 -1.93
N HIS A 54 -9.47 7.60 -1.66
CA HIS A 54 -9.87 6.29 -2.20
C HIS A 54 -11.34 5.96 -1.89
N SER A 55 -12.06 5.42 -2.88
CA SER A 55 -13.46 4.99 -2.75
C SER A 55 -13.64 3.86 -1.72
N ASP A 56 -14.84 3.73 -1.16
CA ASP A 56 -15.17 2.65 -0.22
C ASP A 56 -14.86 1.26 -0.77
N SER A 57 -15.12 1.00 -2.06
CA SER A 57 -14.77 -0.27 -2.70
C SER A 57 -13.26 -0.53 -2.76
N ALA A 58 -12.44 0.53 -2.88
CA ALA A 58 -10.99 0.41 -2.86
C ALA A 58 -10.49 0.13 -1.44
N LYS A 59 -11.13 0.74 -0.43
CA LYS A 59 -10.87 0.47 1.00
C LYS A 59 -11.21 -0.98 1.34
N GLU A 60 -12.34 -1.50 0.85
CA GLU A 60 -12.73 -2.91 1.00
C GLU A 60 -11.75 -3.86 0.27
N GLN A 61 -11.37 -3.53 -0.96
CA GLN A 61 -10.41 -4.30 -1.75
C GLN A 61 -9.04 -4.40 -1.05
N MET A 62 -8.64 -3.38 -0.29
CA MET A 62 -7.36 -3.34 0.41
C MET A 62 -7.24 -4.45 1.47
N GLU A 63 -8.35 -4.90 2.05
CA GLU A 63 -8.35 -5.97 3.07
C GLU A 63 -7.80 -7.30 2.52
N GLN A 64 -7.80 -7.52 1.20
CA GLN A 64 -7.20 -8.73 0.60
C GLN A 64 -5.66 -8.76 0.70
N PHE A 65 -5.04 -7.60 0.92
CA PHE A 65 -3.59 -7.42 0.99
C PHE A 65 -3.09 -7.32 2.44
N LEU A 66 -3.99 -7.42 3.43
CA LEU A 66 -3.65 -7.31 4.84
C LEU A 66 -2.79 -8.49 5.30
N VAL A 67 -1.63 -8.22 5.90
CA VAL A 67 -0.69 -9.23 6.39
C VAL A 67 -0.33 -9.08 7.88
N GLY A 68 -0.76 -8.00 8.55
CA GLY A 68 -0.53 -7.82 9.99
C GLY A 68 -1.05 -6.51 10.57
#